data_AF-A0A3B3E2E0-F1
#
_entry.id   AF-A0A3B3E2E0-F1
#
_cell.length_a   1.000
_cell.length_b   1.000
_cell.length_c   1.000
_cell.angle_alpha   90.00
_cell.angle_beta   90.00
_cell.angle_gamma   90.00
#
_symmetry.space_group_name_H-M   'P 1'
#
loop_
_entity.id
_entity.type
_entity.pdbx_description
1 polymer ?
#
loop_
_entity_poly.entity_id
_entity_poly.type
_entity_poly.pdbx_seq_one_letter_code
_entity_poly.pdbx_strand_id
1 'polypeptide(L)'
;MSDYPKIVIEEGEEPRIQQGCSPAHCDDKARKQRVVLFLREAEKNRILIEKLGNERTLKCKKYGWTDVCGDLEEYENRLEKERNAERAGLQKQLMKIQNDVRKFQSHLTDVKPTPELIERLKDIMSDLETSINSLKEEQRSCFEEYLKEEMIVRLEISAYEKKIENWSLPLKSNPKIHTASHTKIKLHNRDLPAEVRAPEDFLQKTGGPNGGWDQCDHQVFLRIWTKHGGQTSYRNEAKLHLPDKTAEEIKQHEGWHLELLSLQDQKKKAIQLWKASKQRENQTRKHNQEETEKTQRADEEARILAEMHRSKEERREVARQLEKWREEKKRKEEQEEEQRVAKEIQRRKLEKENCRRQMEVKLAVVEQLKMRREVEEEEARRRREEEQKETEERRREAAKVIKLFQERDLRKVEAKLHEKHLREKEEEDRQEKIASKLKEKVNEHISRDPSRLIRPTKGWQERMKHIGPSGNGPLLQMFHKAVPTWRQGL
;
A
#
# COMPACT_ATOMS: atom_id res chain seq x y z
N MET A 1 -25.37 -53.74 -15.85
CA MET A 1 -25.87 -52.38 -16.12
C MET A 1 -24.81 -51.44 -15.58
N SER A 2 -23.99 -50.92 -16.49
CA SER A 2 -22.76 -50.20 -16.18
C SER A 2 -22.91 -48.82 -16.79
N ASP A 3 -23.26 -47.82 -15.98
CA ASP A 3 -23.37 -46.43 -16.40
C ASP A 3 -22.11 -45.68 -15.94
N TYR A 4 -21.11 -45.67 -16.81
CA TYR A 4 -20.07 -44.65 -16.81
C TYR A 4 -20.42 -43.64 -17.92
N PRO A 5 -20.40 -42.32 -17.66
CA PRO A 5 -20.63 -41.33 -18.70
C PRO A 5 -19.46 -41.34 -19.70
N LYS A 6 -19.78 -41.63 -20.96
CA LYS A 6 -18.91 -41.45 -22.12
C LYS A 6 -18.55 -39.98 -22.27
N ILE A 7 -17.27 -39.68 -22.21
CA ILE A 7 -16.71 -38.40 -22.67
C ILE A 7 -16.73 -38.47 -24.20
N VAL A 8 -17.65 -37.71 -24.81
CA VAL A 8 -17.71 -37.49 -26.25
C VAL A 8 -16.67 -36.43 -26.59
N ILE A 9 -15.70 -36.82 -27.43
CA ILE A 9 -14.78 -35.90 -28.09
C ILE A 9 -15.51 -35.44 -29.36
N GLU A 10 -16.03 -34.22 -29.36
CA GLU A 10 -16.51 -33.57 -30.59
C GLU A 10 -15.32 -32.86 -31.26
N GLU A 11 -15.03 -33.30 -32.49
CA GLU A 11 -14.11 -32.65 -33.41
C GLU A 11 -14.73 -31.37 -34.00
N GLY A 12 -13.89 -30.33 -34.00
CA GLY A 12 -13.86 -29.13 -34.84
C GLY A 12 -15.07 -28.71 -35.68
N GLU A 13 -15.62 -27.54 -35.34
CA GLU A 13 -15.99 -26.52 -36.34
C GLU A 13 -15.39 -25.16 -35.93
N GLU A 14 -14.53 -24.61 -36.79
CA GLU A 14 -14.04 -23.23 -36.72
C GLU A 14 -15.16 -22.23 -37.05
N PRO A 15 -15.33 -21.15 -36.26
CA PRO A 15 -15.91 -19.93 -36.76
C PRO A 15 -14.85 -18.84 -36.91
N ARG A 16 -14.73 -18.40 -38.16
CA ARG A 16 -14.14 -17.15 -38.67
C ARG A 16 -13.79 -16.08 -37.64
N ILE A 17 -12.54 -15.64 -37.74
CA ILE A 17 -11.99 -14.41 -37.22
C ILE A 17 -12.89 -13.22 -37.60
N GLN A 18 -13.50 -12.59 -36.61
CA GLN A 18 -13.88 -11.17 -36.66
C GLN A 18 -13.01 -10.41 -35.67
N GLN A 19 -12.18 -9.52 -36.22
CA GLN A 19 -11.39 -8.54 -35.49
C GLN A 19 -12.28 -7.60 -34.69
N GLY A 20 -11.92 -7.36 -33.43
CA GLY A 20 -12.31 -6.15 -32.70
C GLY A 20 -12.72 -6.36 -31.24
N CYS A 21 -11.73 -6.53 -30.34
CA CYS A 21 -11.60 -5.79 -29.06
C CYS A 21 -10.54 -6.46 -28.15
N SER A 22 -9.79 -5.62 -27.43
CA SER A 22 -8.62 -6.00 -26.62
C SER A 22 -8.98 -6.98 -25.47
N PRO A 23 -8.34 -8.16 -25.33
CA PRO A 23 -8.75 -9.21 -24.38
C PRO A 23 -8.34 -8.99 -22.92
N ALA A 24 -7.33 -8.15 -22.66
CA ALA A 24 -6.62 -8.16 -21.38
C ALA A 24 -7.45 -7.65 -20.17
N HIS A 25 -8.52 -6.88 -20.39
CA HIS A 25 -9.27 -6.24 -19.31
C HIS A 25 -10.51 -7.05 -18.84
N CYS A 26 -11.03 -7.95 -19.67
CA CYS A 26 -12.19 -8.80 -19.33
C CYS A 26 -11.81 -9.99 -18.44
N ASP A 27 -10.62 -10.56 -18.62
CA ASP A 27 -10.19 -11.76 -17.88
C ASP A 27 -9.96 -11.50 -16.39
N ASP A 28 -9.45 -10.32 -16.02
CA ASP A 28 -9.18 -9.98 -14.63
C ASP A 28 -10.48 -9.80 -13.82
N LYS A 29 -11.53 -9.25 -14.45
CA LYS A 29 -12.86 -9.10 -13.83
C LYS A 29 -13.54 -10.45 -13.65
N ALA A 30 -13.48 -11.33 -14.66
CA ALA A 30 -14.01 -12.69 -14.58
C ALA A 30 -13.26 -13.53 -13.53
N ARG A 31 -11.93 -13.37 -13.44
CA ARG A 31 -11.10 -14.04 -12.43
C ARG A 31 -11.42 -13.55 -11.02
N LYS A 32 -11.57 -12.24 -10.82
CA LYS A 32 -12.02 -11.65 -9.54
C LYS A 32 -13.39 -12.16 -9.13
N GLN A 33 -14.33 -12.28 -10.06
CA GLN A 33 -15.65 -12.87 -9.79
C GLN A 33 -15.56 -14.34 -9.38
N ARG A 34 -14.73 -15.16 -10.06
CA ARG A 34 -14.50 -16.57 -9.67
C ARG A 34 -13.91 -16.69 -8.26
N VAL A 35 -12.95 -15.83 -7.90
CA VAL A 35 -12.36 -15.80 -6.54
C VAL A 35 -13.41 -15.42 -5.49
N VAL A 36 -14.25 -14.41 -5.76
CA VAL A 36 -15.31 -14.01 -4.84
C VAL A 36 -16.36 -15.11 -4.67
N LEU A 37 -16.72 -15.82 -5.74
CA LEU A 37 -17.64 -16.96 -5.67
C LEU A 37 -17.02 -18.12 -4.87
N PHE A 38 -15.76 -18.44 -5.11
CA PHE A 38 -15.03 -19.45 -4.35
C PHE A 38 -14.99 -19.10 -2.85
N LEU A 39 -14.67 -17.85 -2.50
CA LEU A 39 -14.63 -17.42 -1.10
C LEU A 39 -16.00 -17.50 -0.41
N ARG A 40 -17.09 -17.15 -1.12
CA ARG A 40 -18.45 -17.37 -0.59
C ARG A 40 -18.73 -18.84 -0.34
N GLU A 41 -18.35 -19.70 -1.26
CA GLU A 41 -18.62 -21.14 -1.14
C GLU A 41 -17.76 -21.78 -0.05
N ALA A 42 -16.49 -21.37 0.07
CA ALA A 42 -15.62 -21.77 1.17
C ALA A 42 -16.19 -21.35 2.53
N GLU A 43 -16.74 -20.14 2.64
CA GLU A 43 -17.36 -19.67 3.88
C GLU A 43 -18.64 -20.44 4.23
N LYS A 44 -19.48 -20.75 3.23
CA LYS A 44 -20.65 -21.63 3.45
C LYS A 44 -20.23 -23.02 3.93
N ASN A 45 -19.21 -23.61 3.30
CA ASN A 45 -18.68 -24.91 3.69
C ASN A 45 -18.10 -24.86 5.10
N ARG A 46 -17.39 -23.79 5.47
CA ARG A 46 -16.87 -23.57 6.83
C ARG A 46 -18.00 -23.59 7.87
N ILE A 47 -19.08 -22.84 7.61
CA ILE A 47 -20.25 -22.77 8.51
C ILE A 47 -20.94 -24.14 8.59
N LEU A 48 -21.05 -24.87 7.48
CA LEU A 48 -21.66 -26.20 7.45
C LEU A 48 -20.83 -27.21 8.26
N ILE A 49 -19.51 -27.18 8.13
CA ILE A 49 -18.57 -28.01 8.91
C ILE A 49 -18.73 -27.71 10.41
N GLU A 50 -18.79 -26.43 10.78
CA GLU A 50 -18.98 -25.99 12.17
C GLU A 50 -20.31 -26.50 12.76
N LYS A 51 -21.39 -26.39 11.98
CA LYS A 51 -22.71 -26.92 12.37
C LYS A 51 -22.71 -28.44 12.55
N LEU A 52 -22.13 -29.17 11.60
CA LEU A 52 -22.04 -30.64 11.66
C LEU A 52 -21.14 -31.10 12.83
N GLY A 53 -20.07 -30.37 13.11
CA GLY A 53 -19.21 -30.56 14.27
C GLY A 53 -20.01 -30.45 15.58
N ASN A 54 -20.76 -29.36 15.76
CA ASN A 54 -21.60 -29.15 16.94
C ASN A 54 -22.69 -30.22 17.10
N GLU A 55 -23.34 -30.63 16.01
CA GLU A 55 -24.30 -31.74 16.02
C GLU A 55 -23.67 -33.07 16.43
N ARG A 56 -22.44 -33.35 15.98
CA ARG A 56 -21.67 -34.53 16.38
C ARG A 56 -21.38 -34.50 17.89
N THR A 57 -20.88 -33.39 18.43
CA THR A 57 -20.58 -33.25 19.86
C THR A 57 -21.82 -33.41 20.74
N LEU A 58 -22.96 -32.87 20.30
CA LEU A 58 -24.25 -33.05 20.97
C LEU A 58 -24.73 -34.50 20.94
N LYS A 59 -24.58 -35.21 19.80
CA LYS A 59 -24.93 -36.63 19.68
C LYS A 59 -24.02 -37.50 20.55
N CYS A 60 -22.71 -37.26 20.57
CA CYS A 60 -21.75 -37.95 21.45
C CYS A 60 -22.15 -37.84 22.92
N LYS A 61 -22.48 -36.63 23.39
CA LYS A 61 -22.96 -36.37 24.75
C LYS A 61 -24.28 -37.08 25.05
N LYS A 62 -25.21 -37.09 24.09
CA LYS A 62 -26.52 -37.74 24.23
C LYS A 62 -26.45 -39.26 24.39
N TYR A 63 -25.49 -39.92 23.73
CA TYR A 63 -25.36 -41.39 23.77
C TYR A 63 -24.30 -41.90 24.74
N GLY A 64 -23.60 -41.01 25.47
CA GLY A 64 -22.55 -41.39 26.42
C GLY A 64 -21.25 -41.85 25.77
N TRP A 65 -20.97 -41.44 24.53
CA TRP A 65 -19.79 -41.84 23.74
C TRP A 65 -18.63 -40.85 23.92
N THR A 66 -18.55 -40.22 25.09
CA THR A 66 -17.63 -39.10 25.33
C THR A 66 -16.17 -39.51 25.17
N ASP A 67 -15.83 -40.76 25.52
CA ASP A 67 -14.49 -41.34 25.39
C ASP A 67 -14.06 -41.48 23.93
N VAL A 68 -14.88 -42.14 23.10
CA VAL A 68 -14.65 -42.30 21.65
C VAL A 68 -14.63 -40.96 20.90
N CYS A 69 -15.44 -40.00 21.35
CA CYS A 69 -15.42 -38.66 20.74
C CYS A 69 -14.20 -37.84 21.15
N GLY A 70 -13.63 -38.11 22.33
CA GLY A 70 -12.33 -37.57 22.76
C GLY A 70 -11.19 -38.10 21.89
N ASP A 71 -11.09 -39.42 21.69
CA ASP A 71 -10.05 -40.03 20.85
C ASP A 71 -10.04 -39.47 19.41
N LEU A 72 -11.24 -39.27 18.84
CA LEU A 72 -11.38 -38.69 17.51
C LEU A 72 -11.01 -37.20 17.48
N GLU A 73 -11.32 -36.43 18.52
CA GLU A 73 -10.94 -35.02 18.62
C GLU A 73 -9.42 -34.86 18.80
N GLU A 74 -8.78 -35.75 19.57
CA GLU A 74 -7.32 -35.82 19.66
C GLU A 74 -6.67 -36.18 18.31
N TYR A 75 -7.26 -37.13 17.57
CA TYR A 75 -6.80 -37.48 16.23
C TYR A 75 -6.96 -36.31 15.24
N GLU A 76 -8.08 -35.60 15.27
CA GLU A 76 -8.31 -34.44 14.41
C GLU A 76 -7.36 -33.28 14.74
N ASN A 77 -7.11 -33.04 16.03
CA ASN A 77 -6.10 -32.07 16.49
C ASN A 77 -4.68 -32.44 16.06
N ARG A 78 -4.36 -33.73 15.95
CA ARG A 78 -3.07 -34.22 15.42
C ARG A 78 -2.92 -33.88 13.94
N LEU A 79 -3.93 -34.21 13.13
CA LEU A 79 -3.95 -33.90 11.69
C LEU A 79 -3.89 -32.38 11.44
N GLU A 80 -4.59 -31.59 12.26
CA GLU A 80 -4.55 -30.13 12.23
C GLU A 80 -3.11 -29.61 12.46
N LYS A 81 -2.39 -30.18 13.43
CA LYS A 81 -0.99 -29.83 13.72
C LYS A 81 -0.05 -30.22 12.58
N GLU A 82 -0.22 -31.42 12.02
CA GLU A 82 0.57 -31.91 10.87
C GLU A 82 0.39 -31.00 9.66
N ARG A 83 -0.85 -30.70 9.26
CA ARG A 83 -1.17 -29.76 8.17
C ARG A 83 -0.59 -28.36 8.41
N ASN A 84 -0.63 -27.88 9.65
CA ASN A 84 -0.05 -26.58 10.00
C ASN A 84 1.48 -26.60 9.90
N ALA A 85 2.14 -27.69 10.29
CA ALA A 85 3.58 -27.87 10.17
C ALA A 85 4.01 -27.95 8.71
N GLU A 86 3.31 -28.71 7.87
CA GLU A 86 3.54 -28.78 6.42
C GLU A 86 3.39 -27.40 5.76
N ARG A 87 2.33 -26.67 6.09
CA ARG A 87 2.11 -25.30 5.61
C ARG A 87 3.26 -24.38 6.00
N ALA A 88 3.74 -24.45 7.23
CA ALA A 88 4.88 -23.66 7.69
C ALA A 88 6.18 -24.06 6.98
N GLY A 89 6.40 -25.35 6.74
CA GLY A 89 7.54 -25.87 5.96
C GLY A 89 7.54 -25.34 4.53
N LEU A 90 6.39 -25.43 3.85
CA LEU A 90 6.19 -24.89 2.51
C LEU A 90 6.44 -23.38 2.43
N GLN A 91 5.90 -22.62 3.39
CA GLN A 91 6.14 -21.18 3.46
C GLN A 91 7.63 -20.87 3.62
N LYS A 92 8.36 -21.62 4.46
CA LYS A 92 9.79 -21.46 4.66
C LYS A 92 10.58 -21.72 3.38
N GLN A 93 10.27 -22.81 2.66
CA GLN A 93 10.91 -23.14 1.38
C GLN A 93 10.63 -22.06 0.31
N LEU A 94 9.39 -21.56 0.23
CA LEU A 94 9.04 -20.50 -0.71
C LEU A 94 9.75 -19.17 -0.38
N MET A 95 9.83 -18.82 0.91
CA MET A 95 10.57 -17.62 1.36
C MET A 95 12.06 -17.72 1.05
N LYS A 96 12.67 -18.92 1.14
CA LYS A 96 14.05 -19.16 0.72
C LYS A 96 14.22 -18.85 -0.77
N ILE A 97 13.39 -19.44 -1.63
CA ILE A 97 13.43 -19.19 -3.08
C ILE A 97 13.25 -17.70 -3.40
N GLN A 98 12.29 -17.03 -2.76
CA GLN A 98 12.08 -15.59 -2.94
C GLN A 98 13.29 -14.75 -2.52
N ASN A 99 13.94 -15.11 -1.40
CA ASN A 99 15.15 -14.43 -0.94
C ASN A 99 16.30 -14.62 -1.94
N ASP A 100 16.49 -15.84 -2.45
CA ASP A 100 17.55 -16.15 -3.40
C ASP A 100 17.29 -15.48 -4.76
N VAL A 101 16.02 -15.35 -5.20
CA VAL A 101 15.64 -14.55 -6.37
C VAL A 101 15.94 -13.07 -6.16
N ARG A 102 15.64 -12.51 -4.98
CA ARG A 102 15.99 -11.12 -4.64
C ARG A 102 17.49 -10.89 -4.65
N LYS A 103 18.28 -11.82 -4.10
CA LYS A 103 19.75 -11.76 -4.15
C LYS A 103 20.24 -11.79 -5.60
N PHE A 104 19.69 -12.68 -6.43
CA PHE A 104 20.02 -12.76 -7.85
C PHE A 104 19.73 -11.42 -8.57
N GLN A 105 18.56 -10.83 -8.33
CA GLN A 105 18.17 -9.53 -8.88
C GLN A 105 19.08 -8.39 -8.43
N SER A 106 19.48 -8.37 -7.15
CA SER A 106 20.40 -7.34 -6.63
C SER A 106 21.76 -7.38 -7.34
N HIS A 107 22.33 -8.57 -7.55
CA HIS A 107 23.59 -8.75 -8.28
C HIS A 107 23.49 -8.43 -9.78
N LEU A 108 22.28 -8.42 -10.36
CA LEU A 108 22.04 -7.96 -11.73
C LEU A 108 21.88 -6.44 -11.84
N THR A 109 21.49 -5.76 -10.76
CA THR A 109 21.28 -4.31 -10.73
C THR A 109 22.59 -3.56 -10.47
N ASP A 110 23.52 -4.21 -9.76
CA ASP A 110 24.85 -3.70 -9.47
C ASP A 110 25.90 -4.19 -10.50
N VAL A 111 26.33 -3.27 -11.36
CA VAL A 111 27.68 -3.20 -12.00
C VAL A 111 27.96 -4.05 -13.26
N LYS A 112 28.96 -3.57 -14.03
CA LYS A 112 29.56 -4.18 -15.24
C LYS A 112 29.93 -5.66 -15.03
N PRO A 113 29.70 -6.51 -16.05
CA PRO A 113 30.00 -7.94 -15.97
C PRO A 113 31.50 -8.18 -15.77
N THR A 114 31.86 -8.61 -14.56
CA THR A 114 33.20 -9.05 -14.18
C THR A 114 33.16 -10.59 -14.08
N PRO A 115 34.19 -11.35 -14.50
CA PRO A 115 34.15 -12.81 -14.50
C PRO A 115 33.72 -13.45 -13.16
N GLU A 116 34.18 -12.90 -12.03
CA GLU A 116 33.85 -13.36 -10.68
C GLU A 116 32.40 -13.05 -10.27
N LEU A 117 31.76 -12.06 -10.91
CA LEU A 117 30.33 -11.76 -10.72
C LEU A 117 29.47 -12.75 -11.50
N ILE A 118 29.90 -13.11 -12.72
CA ILE A 118 29.22 -14.10 -13.55
C ILE A 118 29.25 -15.48 -12.88
N GLU A 119 30.38 -15.86 -12.29
CA GLU A 119 30.50 -17.12 -11.54
C GLU A 119 29.55 -17.15 -10.33
N ARG A 120 29.53 -16.08 -9.51
CA ARG A 120 28.57 -15.95 -8.41
C ARG A 120 27.11 -15.97 -8.85
N LEU A 121 26.77 -15.35 -9.97
CA LEU A 121 25.42 -15.40 -10.55
C LEU A 121 25.04 -16.82 -10.98
N LYS A 122 25.97 -17.58 -11.57
CA LYS A 122 25.76 -18.98 -11.92
C LYS A 122 25.51 -19.84 -10.69
N ASP A 123 26.29 -19.66 -9.62
CA ASP A 123 26.10 -20.39 -8.37
C ASP A 123 24.70 -20.12 -7.78
N ILE A 124 24.30 -18.84 -7.69
CA ILE A 124 22.96 -18.46 -7.21
C ILE A 124 21.86 -19.05 -8.12
N MET A 125 22.06 -19.06 -9.44
CA MET A 125 21.10 -19.62 -10.39
C MET A 125 20.97 -21.14 -10.23
N SER A 126 22.08 -21.86 -10.06
CA SER A 126 22.10 -23.29 -9.81
C SER A 126 21.46 -23.65 -8.46
N ASP A 127 21.70 -22.87 -7.42
CA ASP A 127 21.05 -23.05 -6.11
C ASP A 127 19.54 -22.79 -6.17
N LEU A 128 19.12 -21.78 -6.95
CA LEU A 128 17.72 -21.47 -7.20
C LEU A 128 17.03 -22.61 -7.96
N GLU A 129 17.63 -23.07 -9.05
CA GLU A 129 17.11 -24.18 -9.86
C GLU A 129 16.99 -25.46 -9.02
N THR A 130 18.03 -25.78 -8.24
CA THR A 130 18.03 -26.93 -7.34
C THR A 130 16.93 -26.79 -6.28
N SER A 131 16.76 -25.61 -5.68
CA SER A 131 15.72 -25.37 -4.67
C SER A 131 14.30 -25.47 -5.26
N ILE A 132 14.09 -24.97 -6.48
CA ILE A 132 12.79 -25.06 -7.19
C ILE A 132 12.49 -26.51 -7.58
N ASN A 133 13.47 -27.23 -8.13
CA ASN A 133 13.29 -28.62 -8.55
C ASN A 133 13.07 -29.54 -7.34
N SER A 134 13.82 -29.34 -6.24
CA SER A 134 13.60 -30.05 -4.98
C SER A 134 12.20 -29.83 -4.44
N LEU A 135 11.72 -28.57 -4.40
CA LEU A 135 10.36 -28.26 -3.95
C LEU A 135 9.31 -28.97 -4.82
N LYS A 136 9.47 -28.92 -6.15
CA LYS A 136 8.53 -29.57 -7.07
C LYS A 136 8.50 -31.09 -6.88
N GLU A 137 9.66 -31.71 -6.69
CA GLU A 137 9.75 -33.16 -6.49
C GLU A 137 9.16 -33.59 -5.14
N GLU A 138 9.48 -32.86 -4.07
CA GLU A 138 8.92 -33.08 -2.74
C GLU A 138 7.38 -32.98 -2.76
N GLN A 139 6.84 -31.93 -3.38
CA GLN A 139 5.39 -31.77 -3.53
C GLN A 139 4.73 -32.86 -4.38
N ARG A 140 5.41 -33.32 -5.44
CA ARG A 140 4.91 -34.44 -6.25
C ARG A 140 4.88 -35.73 -5.42
N SER A 141 5.94 -36.01 -4.67
CA SER A 141 6.04 -37.19 -3.81
C SER A 141 4.96 -37.19 -2.74
N CYS A 142 4.77 -36.07 -2.02
CA CYS A 142 3.71 -35.94 -1.01
C CYS A 142 2.32 -36.14 -1.61
N PHE A 143 2.05 -35.55 -2.78
CA PHE A 143 0.76 -35.73 -3.44
C PHE A 143 0.49 -37.18 -3.85
N GLU A 144 1.51 -37.89 -4.35
CA GLU A 144 1.38 -39.31 -4.69
C GLU A 144 1.10 -40.18 -3.46
N GLU A 145 1.72 -39.85 -2.32
CA GLU A 145 1.47 -40.51 -1.04
C GLU A 145 0.02 -40.29 -0.56
N TYR A 146 -0.46 -39.04 -0.55
CA TYR A 146 -1.85 -38.75 -0.19
C TYR A 146 -2.86 -39.43 -1.12
N LEU A 147 -2.58 -39.55 -2.42
CA LEU A 147 -3.45 -40.29 -3.33
C LEU A 147 -3.54 -41.79 -2.97
N LYS A 148 -2.43 -42.39 -2.52
CA LYS A 148 -2.41 -43.79 -2.04
C LYS A 148 -3.20 -43.93 -0.75
N GLU A 149 -2.99 -43.03 0.21
CA GLU A 149 -3.74 -43.02 1.47
C GLU A 149 -5.24 -42.81 1.24
N GLU A 150 -5.62 -41.85 0.40
CA GLU A 150 -7.01 -41.58 0.07
C GLU A 150 -7.67 -42.81 -0.59
N MET A 151 -6.94 -43.51 -1.47
CA MET A 151 -7.42 -44.77 -2.05
C MET A 151 -7.64 -45.85 -0.97
N ILE A 152 -6.69 -46.02 -0.05
CA ILE A 152 -6.78 -47.01 1.03
C ILE A 152 -7.98 -46.70 1.93
N VAL A 153 -8.12 -45.47 2.39
CA VAL A 153 -9.23 -45.04 3.25
C VAL A 153 -10.58 -45.21 2.53
N ARG A 154 -10.66 -44.87 1.23
CA ARG A 154 -11.88 -45.12 0.43
C ARG A 154 -12.24 -46.61 0.37
N LEU A 155 -11.25 -47.49 0.20
CA LEU A 155 -11.46 -48.94 0.21
C LEU A 155 -11.91 -49.44 1.59
N GLU A 156 -11.31 -48.94 2.67
CA GLU A 156 -11.70 -49.27 4.04
C GLU A 156 -13.13 -48.83 4.34
N ILE A 157 -13.52 -47.59 3.99
CA ILE A 157 -14.89 -47.10 4.12
C ILE A 157 -15.85 -48.03 3.39
N SER A 158 -15.58 -48.38 2.13
CA SER A 158 -16.42 -49.31 1.36
C SER A 158 -16.52 -50.69 2.02
N ALA A 159 -15.44 -51.19 2.65
CA ALA A 159 -15.47 -52.44 3.40
C ALA A 159 -16.35 -52.34 4.66
N TYR A 160 -16.27 -51.22 5.39
CA TYR A 160 -17.12 -50.97 6.55
C TYR A 160 -18.59 -50.78 6.18
N GLU A 161 -18.88 -50.05 5.10
CA GLU A 161 -20.24 -49.91 4.56
C GLU A 161 -20.86 -51.28 4.28
N LYS A 162 -20.15 -52.17 3.56
CA LYS A 162 -20.59 -53.55 3.33
C LYS A 162 -20.80 -54.33 4.62
N LYS A 163 -19.94 -54.14 5.63
CA LYS A 163 -20.07 -54.80 6.93
C LYS A 163 -21.32 -54.34 7.67
N ILE A 164 -21.62 -53.04 7.61
CA ILE A 164 -22.82 -52.44 8.21
C ILE A 164 -24.07 -52.91 7.48
N GLU A 165 -24.06 -52.96 6.15
CA GLU A 165 -25.16 -53.52 5.35
C GLU A 165 -25.43 -54.99 5.73
N ASN A 166 -24.38 -55.78 5.89
CA ASN A 166 -24.47 -57.18 6.34
C ASN A 166 -25.05 -57.32 7.75
N TRP A 167 -24.76 -56.38 8.66
CA TRP A 167 -25.37 -56.33 10.00
C TRP A 167 -26.82 -55.82 9.99
N SER A 168 -27.17 -55.01 9.00
CA SER A 168 -28.51 -54.42 8.84
C SER A 168 -29.51 -55.39 8.21
N LEU A 169 -29.04 -56.46 7.60
CA LEU A 169 -29.88 -57.58 7.19
C LEU A 169 -30.30 -58.36 8.45
N PRO A 170 -31.60 -58.55 8.73
CA PRO A 170 -32.04 -59.56 9.66
C PRO A 170 -31.41 -60.87 9.20
N LEU A 171 -30.81 -61.65 10.12
CA LEU A 171 -30.39 -63.01 9.84
C LEU A 171 -31.59 -63.74 9.23
N LYS A 172 -31.69 -63.78 7.90
CA LYS A 172 -32.66 -64.62 7.21
C LYS A 172 -32.23 -66.02 7.58
N SER A 173 -33.08 -66.65 8.37
CA SER A 173 -33.01 -68.04 8.78
C SER A 173 -32.45 -68.92 7.67
N ASN A 174 -31.48 -69.76 8.07
CA ASN A 174 -30.82 -70.86 7.39
C ASN A 174 -29.58 -70.53 6.53
N PRO A 175 -28.38 -70.81 7.06
CA PRO A 175 -27.56 -71.85 6.49
C PRO A 175 -28.03 -73.20 7.05
N LYS A 176 -28.19 -74.20 6.16
CA LYS A 176 -28.30 -75.60 6.56
C LYS A 176 -27.11 -75.93 7.47
N ILE A 177 -27.36 -76.01 8.78
CA ILE A 177 -26.43 -76.57 9.72
C ILE A 177 -26.40 -78.07 9.41
N HIS A 178 -25.34 -78.49 8.71
CA HIS A 178 -24.96 -79.88 8.71
C HIS A 178 -24.80 -80.32 10.17
N THR A 179 -25.56 -81.36 10.51
CA THR A 179 -25.50 -82.17 11.72
C THR A 179 -24.15 -82.11 12.44
N ALA A 180 -24.09 -81.35 13.53
CA ALA A 180 -23.06 -81.48 14.54
C ALA A 180 -23.65 -81.10 15.91
N SER A 181 -23.74 -82.10 16.78
CA SER A 181 -23.71 -81.99 18.24
C SER A 181 -24.67 -80.97 18.88
N HIS A 182 -25.85 -81.45 19.28
CA HIS A 182 -26.67 -80.80 20.31
C HIS A 182 -25.95 -80.82 21.67
N THR A 183 -25.02 -79.89 21.88
CA THR A 183 -24.63 -79.50 23.22
C THR A 183 -25.61 -78.42 23.65
N LYS A 184 -26.63 -78.83 24.43
CA LYS A 184 -27.60 -77.92 25.05
C LYS A 184 -26.85 -76.93 25.92
N ILE A 185 -26.62 -75.73 25.39
CA ILE A 185 -26.30 -74.56 26.21
C ILE A 185 -27.56 -74.31 27.05
N LYS A 186 -27.55 -74.83 28.28
CA LYS A 186 -28.43 -74.41 29.38
C LYS A 186 -28.07 -72.97 29.74
N LEU A 187 -28.41 -72.02 28.86
CA LEU A 187 -28.54 -70.62 29.23
C LEU A 187 -29.58 -70.55 30.35
N HIS A 188 -29.20 -69.87 31.42
CA HIS A 188 -29.79 -69.99 32.75
C HIS A 188 -31.30 -69.77 32.77
N ASN A 189 -32.04 -70.87 32.91
CA ASN A 189 -33.42 -70.88 33.42
C ASN A 189 -33.47 -70.54 34.93
N ARG A 190 -32.41 -69.93 35.50
CA ARG A 190 -32.30 -69.52 36.91
C ARG A 190 -32.70 -68.07 37.15
N ASP A 191 -32.70 -67.23 36.12
CA ASP A 191 -32.92 -65.77 36.23
C ASP A 191 -34.39 -65.35 36.03
N LEU A 192 -35.29 -66.30 35.82
CA LEU A 192 -36.72 -66.04 35.70
C LEU A 192 -37.39 -66.01 37.09
N PRO A 193 -38.39 -65.14 37.32
CA PRO A 193 -39.17 -65.10 38.56
C PRO A 193 -39.73 -66.48 38.93
N ALA A 194 -39.84 -66.75 40.22
CA ALA A 194 -40.28 -68.06 40.72
C ALA A 194 -41.64 -68.47 40.14
N GLU A 195 -42.54 -67.51 39.94
CA GLU A 195 -43.88 -67.66 39.39
C GLU A 195 -43.86 -68.06 37.90
N VAL A 196 -42.81 -67.70 37.16
CA VAL A 196 -42.64 -68.05 35.74
C VAL A 196 -42.05 -69.45 35.58
N ARG A 197 -41.27 -69.90 36.58
CA ARG A 197 -40.65 -71.24 36.65
C ARG A 197 -41.57 -72.28 37.27
N ALA A 198 -42.43 -71.89 38.21
CA ALA A 198 -43.29 -72.80 38.95
C ALA A 198 -44.14 -73.75 38.08
N PRO A 199 -44.74 -73.33 36.93
CA PRO A 199 -45.43 -74.27 36.04
C PRO A 199 -44.49 -75.30 35.39
N GLU A 200 -43.29 -74.88 34.98
CA GLU A 200 -42.31 -75.77 34.34
C GLU A 200 -41.74 -76.77 35.36
N ASP A 201 -41.41 -76.29 36.56
CA ASP A 201 -40.93 -77.13 37.66
C ASP A 201 -42.02 -78.11 38.13
N PHE A 202 -43.29 -77.67 38.13
CA PHE A 202 -44.43 -78.52 38.46
C PHE A 202 -44.63 -79.62 37.42
N LEU A 203 -44.62 -79.29 36.13
CA LEU A 203 -44.70 -80.28 35.04
C LEU A 203 -43.52 -81.25 35.08
N GLN A 204 -42.31 -80.78 35.36
CA GLN A 204 -41.13 -81.64 35.46
C GLN A 204 -41.21 -82.63 36.63
N LYS A 205 -41.86 -82.25 37.74
CA LYS A 205 -42.06 -83.12 38.92
C LYS A 205 -43.24 -84.08 38.78
N THR A 206 -44.26 -83.72 38.01
CA THR A 206 -45.55 -84.44 37.95
C THR A 206 -45.71 -85.33 36.72
N GLY A 207 -44.63 -85.64 36.00
CA GLY A 207 -44.67 -86.55 34.86
C GLY A 207 -44.99 -85.87 33.53
N GLY A 208 -44.67 -84.58 33.39
CA GLY A 208 -44.72 -83.84 32.14
C GLY A 208 -46.08 -83.22 31.82
N PRO A 209 -46.33 -82.84 30.55
CA PRO A 209 -47.51 -82.09 30.13
C PRO A 209 -48.84 -82.82 30.38
N ASN A 210 -48.81 -84.14 30.56
CA ASN A 210 -49.99 -84.98 30.75
C ASN A 210 -50.11 -85.52 32.19
N GLY A 211 -49.31 -85.03 33.14
CA GLY A 211 -49.42 -85.45 34.55
C GLY A 211 -49.12 -86.93 34.80
N GLY A 212 -48.31 -87.55 33.94
CA GLY A 212 -48.02 -88.99 33.99
C GLY A 212 -49.11 -89.90 33.40
N TRP A 213 -50.21 -89.33 32.87
CA TRP A 213 -51.20 -90.08 32.10
C TRP A 213 -50.78 -90.24 30.64
N ASP A 214 -51.29 -91.27 29.98
CA ASP A 214 -51.11 -91.39 28.54
C ASP A 214 -51.87 -90.28 27.80
N GLN A 215 -51.48 -90.06 26.55
CA GLN A 215 -52.01 -88.97 25.73
C GLN A 215 -53.50 -89.13 25.40
N CYS A 216 -53.99 -90.36 25.31
CA CYS A 216 -55.38 -90.67 24.95
C CYS A 216 -56.30 -90.44 26.13
N ASP A 217 -55.96 -90.99 27.29
CA ASP A 217 -56.65 -90.85 28.56
C ASP A 217 -56.70 -89.38 28.99
N HIS A 218 -55.58 -88.67 28.84
CA HIS A 218 -55.54 -87.24 29.15
C HIS A 218 -56.46 -86.41 28.24
N GLN A 219 -56.58 -86.74 26.96
CA GLN A 219 -57.49 -86.06 26.04
C GLN A 219 -58.97 -86.35 26.34
N VAL A 220 -59.28 -87.59 26.73
CA VAL A 220 -60.62 -87.97 27.18
C VAL A 220 -60.97 -87.20 28.46
N PHE A 221 -60.05 -87.13 29.42
CA PHE A 221 -60.17 -86.30 30.63
C PHE A 221 -60.46 -84.83 30.29
N LEU A 222 -59.65 -84.19 29.44
CA LEU A 222 -59.82 -82.77 29.10
C LEU A 222 -61.17 -82.49 28.42
N ARG A 223 -61.63 -83.40 27.56
CA ARG A 223 -62.91 -83.28 26.85
C ARG A 223 -64.08 -83.30 27.83
N ILE A 224 -64.10 -84.27 28.74
CA ILE A 224 -65.16 -84.40 29.75
C ILE A 224 -65.05 -83.25 30.76
N TRP A 225 -63.83 -82.81 31.12
CA TRP A 225 -63.58 -81.69 32.04
C TRP A 225 -64.16 -80.39 31.50
N THR A 226 -63.88 -80.10 30.22
CA THR A 226 -64.41 -78.93 29.51
C THR A 226 -65.92 -78.99 29.38
N LYS A 227 -66.50 -80.17 29.14
CA LYS A 227 -67.97 -80.38 29.04
C LYS A 227 -68.69 -80.07 30.35
N HIS A 228 -68.09 -80.43 31.49
CA HIS A 228 -68.67 -80.20 32.83
C HIS A 228 -68.23 -78.88 33.47
N GLY A 229 -67.43 -78.05 32.78
CA GLY A 229 -66.94 -76.78 33.32
C GLY A 229 -66.18 -76.92 34.65
N GLY A 230 -65.56 -78.08 34.90
CA GLY A 230 -64.87 -78.37 36.16
C GLY A 230 -65.78 -78.69 37.37
N GLN A 231 -67.06 -79.00 37.16
CA GLN A 231 -67.97 -79.43 38.24
C GLN A 231 -67.74 -80.90 38.65
N THR A 232 -68.07 -81.26 39.90
CA THR A 232 -67.85 -82.61 40.44
C THR A 232 -68.65 -83.72 39.74
N SER A 233 -69.67 -83.36 38.95
CA SER A 233 -70.40 -84.26 38.04
C SER A 233 -69.48 -84.91 37.00
N TYR A 234 -68.35 -84.26 36.69
CA TYR A 234 -67.26 -84.77 35.86
C TYR A 234 -66.81 -86.17 36.26
N ARG A 235 -66.66 -86.46 37.56
CA ARG A 235 -66.06 -87.72 38.05
C ARG A 235 -66.86 -88.95 37.64
N ASN A 236 -68.18 -88.82 37.60
CA ASN A 236 -69.08 -89.91 37.25
C ASN A 236 -69.00 -90.23 35.74
N GLU A 237 -68.90 -89.20 34.90
CA GLU A 237 -68.75 -89.38 33.44
C GLU A 237 -67.32 -89.81 33.07
N ALA A 238 -66.30 -89.30 33.76
CA ALA A 238 -64.91 -89.71 33.55
C ALA A 238 -64.70 -91.20 33.85
N LYS A 239 -65.31 -91.73 34.91
CA LYS A 239 -65.25 -93.16 35.24
C LYS A 239 -65.88 -94.06 34.17
N LEU A 240 -66.87 -93.56 33.42
CA LEU A 240 -67.50 -94.31 32.34
C LEU A 240 -66.62 -94.40 31.09
N HIS A 241 -65.83 -93.35 30.82
CA HIS A 241 -64.99 -93.23 29.63
C HIS A 241 -63.53 -93.64 29.85
N LEU A 242 -63.11 -93.83 31.11
CA LEU A 242 -61.79 -94.29 31.51
C LEU A 242 -61.91 -95.54 32.40
N PRO A 243 -62.26 -96.70 31.82
CA PRO A 243 -62.49 -97.93 32.59
C PRO A 243 -61.22 -98.45 33.27
N ASP A 244 -60.04 -98.12 32.72
CA ASP A 244 -58.73 -98.54 33.23
C ASP A 244 -58.22 -97.68 34.39
N LYS A 245 -58.96 -96.63 34.79
CA LYS A 245 -58.57 -95.71 35.86
C LYS A 245 -59.51 -95.80 37.05
N THR A 246 -58.94 -95.76 38.24
CA THR A 246 -59.69 -95.74 39.50
C THR A 246 -60.30 -94.36 39.77
N ALA A 247 -61.35 -94.31 40.60
CA ALA A 247 -61.99 -93.05 40.97
C ALA A 247 -61.00 -92.11 41.71
N GLU A 248 -60.08 -92.71 42.47
CA GLU A 248 -59.00 -92.04 43.18
C GLU A 248 -57.97 -91.43 42.21
N GLU A 249 -57.55 -92.15 41.17
CA GLU A 249 -56.65 -91.64 40.13
C GLU A 249 -57.28 -90.47 39.36
N ILE A 250 -58.56 -90.56 39.01
CA ILE A 250 -59.30 -89.46 38.36
C ILE A 250 -59.33 -88.22 39.25
N LYS A 251 -59.53 -88.38 40.57
CA LYS A 251 -59.53 -87.28 41.54
C LYS A 251 -58.13 -86.68 41.73
N GLN A 252 -57.08 -87.49 41.72
CA GLN A 252 -55.69 -87.01 41.79
C GLN A 252 -55.32 -86.21 40.54
N HIS A 253 -55.73 -86.68 39.36
CA HIS A 253 -55.49 -85.98 38.09
C HIS A 253 -56.27 -84.68 37.96
N GLU A 254 -57.50 -84.64 38.50
CA GLU A 254 -58.26 -83.40 38.68
C GLU A 254 -57.50 -82.39 39.56
N GLY A 255 -56.97 -82.83 40.70
CA GLY A 255 -56.17 -81.99 41.59
C GLY A 255 -54.92 -81.43 40.88
N TRP A 256 -54.21 -82.28 40.14
CA TRP A 256 -53.06 -81.89 39.32
C TRP A 256 -53.43 -80.83 38.27
N HIS A 257 -54.53 -81.03 37.54
CA HIS A 257 -54.96 -80.13 36.48
C HIS A 257 -55.36 -78.75 37.02
N LEU A 258 -56.06 -78.71 38.18
CA LEU A 258 -56.41 -77.47 38.86
C LEU A 258 -55.16 -76.72 39.35
N GLU A 259 -54.17 -77.43 39.89
CA GLU A 259 -52.90 -76.83 40.32
C GLU A 259 -52.12 -76.28 39.13
N LEU A 260 -52.06 -77.01 38.01
CA LEU A 260 -51.44 -76.53 36.78
C LEU A 260 -52.09 -75.24 36.27
N LEU A 261 -53.44 -75.18 36.27
CA LEU A 261 -54.17 -73.97 35.87
C LEU A 261 -53.88 -72.78 36.78
N SER A 262 -53.83 -72.99 38.09
CA SER A 262 -53.46 -71.97 39.08
C SER A 262 -52.05 -71.42 38.81
N LEU A 263 -51.07 -72.30 38.60
CA LEU A 263 -49.69 -71.91 38.31
C LEU A 263 -49.56 -71.15 36.97
N GLN A 264 -50.30 -71.58 35.94
CA GLN A 264 -50.35 -70.87 34.66
C GLN A 264 -50.98 -69.47 34.78
N ASP A 265 -52.02 -69.31 35.61
CA ASP A 265 -52.63 -68.01 35.90
C ASP A 265 -51.68 -67.10 36.67
N GLN A 266 -50.98 -67.62 37.69
CA GLN A 266 -49.94 -66.87 38.42
C GLN A 266 -48.82 -66.41 37.49
N LYS A 267 -48.35 -67.27 36.57
CA LYS A 267 -47.38 -66.90 35.53
C LYS A 267 -47.90 -65.77 34.64
N LYS A 268 -49.15 -65.84 34.17
CA LYS A 268 -49.77 -64.78 33.36
C LYS A 268 -49.85 -63.45 34.12
N LYS A 269 -50.29 -63.48 35.37
CA LYS A 269 -50.36 -62.30 36.25
C LYS A 269 -48.98 -61.69 36.50
N ALA A 270 -47.97 -62.49 36.80
CA ALA A 270 -46.61 -62.02 37.00
C ALA A 270 -46.05 -61.32 35.74
N ILE A 271 -46.27 -61.90 34.56
CA ILE A 271 -45.85 -61.30 33.28
C ILE A 271 -46.59 -59.98 33.02
N GLN A 272 -47.89 -59.90 33.30
CA GLN A 272 -48.67 -58.67 33.12
C GLN A 272 -48.20 -57.55 34.07
N LEU A 273 -47.97 -57.87 35.36
CA LEU A 273 -47.44 -56.91 36.33
C LEU A 273 -46.04 -56.42 35.93
N TRP A 274 -45.18 -57.31 35.45
CA TRP A 274 -43.86 -56.94 34.94
C TRP A 274 -43.96 -56.00 33.74
N LYS A 275 -44.82 -56.30 32.76
CA LYS A 275 -45.07 -55.43 31.60
C LYS A 275 -45.57 -54.04 32.01
N ALA A 276 -46.54 -53.98 32.93
CA ALA A 276 -47.09 -52.73 33.42
C ALA A 276 -46.05 -51.91 34.19
N SER A 277 -45.23 -52.57 35.02
CA SER A 277 -44.12 -51.94 35.75
C SER A 277 -43.09 -51.36 34.78
N LYS A 278 -42.66 -52.14 33.77
CA LYS A 278 -41.70 -51.66 32.75
C LYS A 278 -42.25 -50.53 31.91
N GLN A 279 -43.54 -50.54 31.60
CA GLN A 279 -44.18 -49.43 30.88
C GLN A 279 -44.17 -48.15 31.71
N ARG A 280 -44.46 -48.24 33.01
CA ARG A 280 -44.42 -47.09 33.94
C ARG A 280 -43.01 -46.54 34.12
N GLU A 281 -42.02 -47.41 34.27
CA GLU A 281 -40.60 -47.04 34.33
C GLU A 281 -40.16 -46.31 33.05
N ASN A 282 -40.56 -46.80 31.87
CA ASN A 282 -40.25 -46.12 30.62
C ASN A 282 -40.95 -44.76 30.48
N GLN A 283 -42.20 -44.63 30.95
CA GLN A 283 -42.92 -43.36 30.95
C GLN A 283 -42.27 -42.33 31.87
N THR A 284 -41.90 -42.73 33.09
CA THR A 284 -41.17 -41.87 34.04
C THR A 284 -39.80 -41.46 33.51
N ARG A 285 -39.05 -42.39 32.89
CA ARG A 285 -37.76 -42.07 32.25
C ARG A 285 -37.91 -41.04 31.13
N LYS A 286 -38.93 -41.20 30.27
CA LYS A 286 -39.22 -40.24 29.20
C LYS A 286 -39.61 -38.86 29.75
N HIS A 287 -40.45 -38.82 30.77
CA HIS A 287 -40.88 -37.58 31.41
C HIS A 287 -39.70 -36.84 32.04
N ASN A 288 -38.86 -37.54 32.81
CA ASN A 288 -37.66 -36.96 33.41
C ASN A 288 -36.69 -36.44 32.35
N GLN A 289 -36.51 -37.18 31.25
CA GLN A 289 -35.69 -36.73 30.13
C GLN A 289 -36.24 -35.45 29.51
N GLU A 290 -37.55 -35.35 29.28
CA GLU A 290 -38.18 -34.16 28.72
C GLU A 290 -38.06 -32.94 29.65
N GLU A 291 -38.21 -33.11 30.96
CA GLU A 291 -37.96 -32.07 31.98
C GLU A 291 -36.50 -31.59 31.96
N THR A 292 -35.53 -32.52 31.91
CA THR A 292 -34.11 -32.15 31.81
C THR A 292 -33.78 -31.43 30.49
N GLU A 293 -34.41 -31.82 29.38
CA GLU A 293 -34.22 -31.13 28.11
C GLU A 293 -34.86 -29.73 28.11
N LYS A 294 -36.01 -29.54 28.77
CA LYS A 294 -36.66 -28.23 28.90
C LYS A 294 -35.83 -27.26 29.74
N THR A 295 -35.32 -27.72 30.88
CA THR A 295 -34.44 -26.92 31.75
C THR A 295 -33.15 -26.53 31.03
N GLN A 296 -32.50 -27.47 30.34
CA GLN A 296 -31.31 -27.17 29.53
C GLN A 296 -31.58 -26.15 28.42
N ARG A 297 -32.73 -26.22 27.74
CA ARG A 297 -33.10 -25.23 26.71
C ARG A 297 -33.31 -23.85 27.32
N ALA A 298 -34.00 -23.75 28.45
CA ALA A 298 -34.23 -22.48 29.15
C ALA A 298 -32.90 -21.85 29.62
N ASP A 299 -31.99 -22.67 30.17
CA ASP A 299 -30.66 -22.20 30.58
C ASP A 299 -29.83 -21.71 29.38
N GLU A 300 -29.87 -22.43 28.25
CA GLU A 300 -29.15 -22.02 27.05
C GLU A 300 -29.72 -20.73 26.45
N GLU A 301 -31.04 -20.58 26.39
CA GLU A 301 -31.70 -19.33 25.97
C GLU A 301 -31.32 -18.16 26.89
N ALA A 302 -31.27 -18.38 28.20
CA ALA A 302 -30.82 -17.36 29.15
C ALA A 302 -29.34 -16.97 28.94
N ARG A 303 -28.46 -17.94 28.63
CA ARG A 303 -27.04 -17.69 28.33
C ARG A 303 -26.88 -16.88 27.05
N ILE A 304 -27.61 -17.22 25.98
CA ILE A 304 -27.60 -16.48 24.72
C ILE A 304 -28.06 -15.03 24.93
N LEU A 305 -29.14 -14.83 25.68
CA LEU A 305 -29.64 -13.49 26.01
C LEU A 305 -28.64 -12.67 26.83
N ALA A 306 -27.99 -13.30 27.82
CA ALA A 306 -26.96 -12.64 28.63
C ALA A 306 -25.72 -12.26 27.80
N GLU A 307 -25.29 -13.12 26.87
CA GLU A 307 -24.19 -12.83 25.95
C GLU A 307 -24.53 -11.71 24.96
N MET A 308 -25.74 -11.74 24.39
CA MET A 308 -26.26 -10.66 23.55
C MET A 308 -26.29 -9.32 24.29
N HIS A 309 -26.73 -9.30 25.54
CA HIS A 309 -26.75 -8.09 26.36
C HIS A 309 -25.33 -7.58 26.65
N ARG A 310 -24.39 -8.46 27.01
CA ARG A 310 -22.98 -8.10 27.24
C ARG A 310 -22.35 -7.51 25.98
N SER A 311 -22.49 -8.19 24.84
CA SER A 311 -21.97 -7.71 23.55
C SER A 311 -22.54 -6.34 23.16
N LYS A 312 -23.84 -6.11 23.42
CA LYS A 312 -24.47 -4.81 23.17
C LYS A 312 -23.91 -3.70 24.07
N GLU A 313 -23.65 -4.00 25.33
CA GLU A 313 -23.08 -3.02 26.27
C GLU A 313 -21.61 -2.71 25.96
N GLU A 314 -20.82 -3.72 25.57
CA GLU A 314 -19.45 -3.51 25.08
C GLU A 314 -19.42 -2.60 23.84
N ARG A 315 -20.31 -2.84 22.87
CA ARG A 315 -20.44 -1.97 21.69
C ARG A 315 -20.81 -0.53 22.07
N ARG A 316 -21.68 -0.35 23.07
CA ARG A 316 -22.04 0.98 23.58
C ARG A 316 -20.85 1.67 24.23
N GLU A 317 -20.07 0.96 25.03
CA GLU A 317 -18.90 1.54 25.68
C GLU A 317 -17.83 1.91 24.65
N VAL A 318 -17.55 1.04 23.67
CA VAL A 318 -16.64 1.36 22.56
C VAL A 318 -17.12 2.59 21.78
N ALA A 319 -18.43 2.73 21.55
CA ALA A 319 -19.00 3.91 20.90
C ALA A 319 -18.79 5.19 21.73
N ARG A 320 -18.99 5.15 23.06
CA ARG A 320 -18.71 6.29 23.96
C ARG A 320 -17.23 6.66 23.95
N GLN A 321 -16.33 5.68 23.97
CA GLN A 321 -14.88 5.94 23.91
C GLN A 321 -14.48 6.56 22.56
N LEU A 322 -15.08 6.08 21.47
CA LEU A 322 -14.85 6.65 20.14
C LEU A 322 -15.37 8.08 20.01
N GLU A 323 -16.52 8.38 20.60
CA GLU A 323 -17.08 9.73 20.64
C GLU A 323 -16.17 10.69 21.43
N LYS A 324 -15.75 10.30 22.64
CA LYS A 324 -14.77 11.06 23.43
C LYS A 324 -13.47 11.31 22.65
N TRP A 325 -12.96 10.31 21.95
CA TRP A 325 -11.76 10.45 21.12
C TRP A 325 -11.97 11.42 19.94
N ARG A 326 -13.14 11.39 19.29
CA ARG A 326 -13.48 12.33 18.22
C ARG A 326 -13.58 13.76 18.74
N GLU A 327 -14.22 13.98 19.88
CA GLU A 327 -14.32 15.29 20.52
C GLU A 327 -12.93 15.82 20.90
N GLU A 328 -12.10 14.99 21.52
CA GLU A 328 -10.74 15.37 21.88
C GLU A 328 -9.88 15.68 20.65
N LYS A 329 -10.04 14.91 19.58
CA LYS A 329 -9.33 15.17 18.31
C LYS A 329 -9.78 16.50 17.69
N LYS A 330 -11.09 16.76 17.68
CA LYS A 330 -11.68 18.01 17.19
C LYS A 330 -11.20 19.20 18.02
N ARG A 331 -11.21 19.09 19.35
CA ARG A 331 -10.70 20.10 20.28
C ARG A 331 -9.22 20.42 20.00
N LYS A 332 -8.42 19.38 19.75
CA LYS A 332 -7.00 19.56 19.40
C LYS A 332 -6.82 20.27 18.06
N GLU A 333 -7.61 19.93 17.04
CA GLU A 333 -7.59 20.61 15.74
C GLU A 333 -8.04 22.07 15.84
N GLU A 334 -9.10 22.35 16.61
CA GLU A 334 -9.54 23.72 16.90
C GLU A 334 -8.44 24.52 17.60
N GLN A 335 -7.76 23.93 18.60
CA GLN A 335 -6.62 24.57 19.27
C GLN A 335 -5.42 24.80 18.35
N GLU A 336 -5.10 23.84 17.47
CA GLU A 336 -4.03 23.99 16.48
C GLU A 336 -4.36 25.10 15.47
N GLU A 337 -5.60 25.18 14.99
CA GLU A 337 -6.02 26.23 14.06
C GLU A 337 -6.07 27.61 14.74
N GLU A 338 -6.57 27.71 15.98
CA GLU A 338 -6.49 28.94 16.78
C GLU A 338 -5.04 29.42 16.95
N GLN A 339 -4.11 28.50 17.23
CA GLN A 339 -2.69 28.83 17.31
C GLN A 339 -2.11 29.28 15.96
N ARG A 340 -2.53 28.68 14.85
CA ARG A 340 -2.10 29.10 13.50
C ARG A 340 -2.61 30.49 13.16
N VAL A 341 -3.90 30.76 13.42
CA VAL A 341 -4.50 32.09 13.22
C VAL A 341 -3.82 33.12 14.12
N ALA A 342 -3.56 32.81 15.38
CA ALA A 342 -2.84 33.71 16.30
C ALA A 342 -1.42 34.04 15.80
N LYS A 343 -0.67 33.03 15.33
CA LYS A 343 0.66 33.23 14.73
C LYS A 343 0.61 34.08 13.47
N GLU A 344 -0.37 33.85 12.60
CA GLU A 344 -0.58 34.65 11.38
C GLU A 344 -0.91 36.11 11.72
N ILE A 345 -1.77 36.35 12.72
CA ILE A 345 -2.09 37.71 13.20
C ILE A 345 -0.83 38.40 13.75
N GLN A 346 -0.02 37.69 14.55
CA GLN A 346 1.24 38.23 15.07
C GLN A 346 2.24 38.56 13.95
N ARG A 347 2.38 37.67 12.96
CA ARG A 347 3.25 37.92 11.80
C ARG A 347 2.81 39.15 11.03
N ARG A 348 1.52 39.29 10.73
CA ARG A 348 0.96 40.47 10.05
C ARG A 348 1.16 41.77 10.85
N LYS A 349 1.07 41.72 12.19
CA LYS A 349 1.37 42.88 13.04
C LYS A 349 2.83 43.28 12.94
N LEU A 350 3.75 42.32 13.02
CA LEU A 350 5.18 42.56 12.88
C LEU A 350 5.56 43.08 11.49
N GLU A 351 4.99 42.52 10.42
CA GLU A 351 5.18 42.99 9.05
C GLU A 351 4.69 44.44 8.87
N LYS A 352 3.52 44.79 9.41
CA LYS A 352 3.00 46.16 9.39
C LYS A 352 3.90 47.12 10.17
N GLU A 353 4.37 46.72 11.34
CA GLU A 353 5.29 47.53 12.13
C GLU A 353 6.64 47.72 11.42
N ASN A 354 7.21 46.66 10.84
CA ASN A 354 8.43 46.75 10.06
C ASN A 354 8.27 47.62 8.82
N CYS A 355 7.16 47.53 8.11
CA CYS A 355 6.85 48.40 6.98
C CYS A 355 6.77 49.87 7.41
N ARG A 356 6.12 50.15 8.56
CA ARG A 356 6.09 51.49 9.16
C ARG A 356 7.50 52.00 9.47
N ARG A 357 8.33 51.19 10.14
CA ARG A 357 9.73 51.54 10.45
C ARG A 357 10.56 51.77 9.19
N GLN A 358 10.39 50.95 8.16
CA GLN A 358 11.08 51.14 6.87
C GLN A 358 10.67 52.44 6.19
N MET A 359 9.39 52.82 6.27
CA MET A 359 8.90 54.09 5.74
C MET A 359 9.50 55.28 6.51
N GLU A 360 9.53 55.21 7.85
CA GLU A 360 10.15 56.23 8.71
C GLU A 360 11.63 56.42 8.36
N VAL A 361 12.40 55.33 8.19
CA VAL A 361 13.80 55.40 7.78
C VAL A 361 13.96 55.98 6.38
N LYS A 362 13.12 55.57 5.41
CA LYS A 362 13.16 56.14 4.06
C LYS A 362 12.91 57.64 4.06
N LEU A 363 11.93 58.11 4.83
CA LEU A 363 11.64 59.54 4.98
C LEU A 363 12.84 60.28 5.59
N ALA A 364 13.43 59.74 6.66
CA ALA A 364 14.62 60.34 7.28
C ALA A 364 15.82 60.41 6.31
N VAL A 365 16.06 59.37 5.50
CA VAL A 365 17.13 59.38 4.48
C VAL A 365 16.85 60.42 3.40
N VAL A 366 15.61 60.54 2.92
CA VAL A 366 15.23 61.56 1.93
C VAL A 366 15.45 62.97 2.48
N GLU A 367 15.09 63.21 3.75
CA GLU A 367 15.32 64.49 4.42
C GLU A 367 16.82 64.81 4.54
N GLN A 368 17.64 63.85 4.99
CA GLN A 368 19.09 63.99 5.05
C GLN A 368 19.72 64.28 3.68
N LEU A 369 19.26 63.60 2.63
CA LEU A 369 19.70 63.87 1.25
C LEU A 369 19.31 65.26 0.76
N LYS A 370 18.11 65.73 1.13
CA LYS A 370 17.67 67.09 0.79
C LYS A 370 18.53 68.14 1.48
N MET A 371 18.77 68.00 2.78
CA MET A 371 19.66 68.90 3.52
C MET A 371 21.08 68.90 2.95
N ARG A 372 21.61 67.72 2.60
CA ARG A 372 22.93 67.60 1.96
C ARG A 372 22.99 68.32 0.61
N ARG A 373 21.95 68.21 -0.22
CA ARG A 373 21.87 68.94 -1.50
C ARG A 373 21.79 70.45 -1.29
N GLU A 374 20.98 70.91 -0.34
CA GLU A 374 20.87 72.34 -0.02
C GLU A 374 22.23 72.93 0.43
N VAL A 375 22.98 72.18 1.26
CA VAL A 375 24.34 72.57 1.66
C VAL A 375 25.32 72.57 0.47
N GLU A 376 25.29 71.54 -0.38
CA GLU A 376 26.15 71.48 -1.58
C GLU A 376 25.84 72.61 -2.58
N GLU A 377 24.57 72.95 -2.77
CA GLU A 377 24.15 74.07 -3.63
C GLU A 377 24.62 75.42 -3.08
N GLU A 378 24.51 75.63 -1.77
CA GLU A 378 24.99 76.84 -1.09
C GLU A 378 26.53 76.96 -1.15
N GLU A 379 27.26 75.85 -0.96
CA GLU A 379 28.71 75.82 -1.15
C GLU A 379 29.11 76.09 -2.60
N ALA A 380 28.41 75.51 -3.58
CA ALA A 380 28.65 75.76 -4.99
C ALA A 380 28.36 77.23 -5.36
N ARG A 381 27.34 77.84 -4.76
CA ARG A 381 27.04 79.27 -4.92
C ARG A 381 28.19 80.13 -4.39
N ARG A 382 28.70 79.83 -3.20
CA ARG A 382 29.86 80.53 -2.62
C ARG A 382 31.12 80.41 -3.49
N ARG A 383 31.43 79.21 -3.99
CA ARG A 383 32.57 79.00 -4.90
C ARG A 383 32.44 79.82 -6.18
N ARG A 384 31.25 79.85 -6.80
CA ARG A 384 31.01 80.69 -7.99
C ARG A 384 31.20 82.17 -7.70
N GLU A 385 30.73 82.65 -6.55
CA GLU A 385 30.93 84.04 -6.13
C GLU A 385 32.42 84.35 -5.90
N GLU A 386 33.20 83.42 -5.34
CA GLU A 386 34.65 83.55 -5.16
C GLU A 386 35.41 83.54 -6.51
N GLU A 387 35.10 82.60 -7.40
CA GLU A 387 35.66 82.55 -8.76
C GLU A 387 35.35 83.83 -9.56
N GLN A 388 34.15 84.38 -9.41
CA GLN A 388 33.78 85.67 -10.03
C GLN A 388 34.63 86.83 -9.48
N LYS A 389 34.89 86.86 -8.17
CA LYS A 389 35.77 87.87 -7.57
C LYS A 389 37.20 87.72 -8.07
N GLU A 390 37.72 86.50 -8.13
CA GLU A 390 39.08 86.23 -8.61
C GLU A 390 39.23 86.59 -10.09
N THR A 391 38.28 86.21 -10.95
CA THR A 391 38.30 86.55 -12.37
C THR A 391 38.22 88.05 -12.61
N GLU A 392 37.39 88.77 -11.83
CA GLU A 392 37.31 90.23 -11.88
C GLU A 392 38.61 90.89 -11.39
N GLU A 393 39.26 90.34 -10.36
CA GLU A 393 40.57 90.81 -9.90
C GLU A 393 41.64 90.59 -10.96
N ARG A 394 41.75 89.39 -11.55
CA ARG A 394 42.66 89.10 -12.67
C ARG A 394 42.39 90.03 -13.86
N ARG A 395 41.12 90.34 -14.15
CA ARG A 395 40.75 91.29 -15.21
C ARG A 395 41.24 92.71 -14.90
N ARG A 396 41.12 93.17 -13.65
CA ARG A 396 41.65 94.47 -13.22
C ARG A 396 43.17 94.52 -13.34
N GLU A 397 43.86 93.47 -12.93
CA GLU A 397 45.32 93.37 -13.06
C GLU A 397 45.76 93.40 -14.53
N ALA A 398 45.12 92.59 -15.38
CA ALA A 398 45.38 92.61 -16.83
C ALA A 398 45.11 94.00 -17.43
N ALA A 399 44.05 94.69 -17.02
CA ALA A 399 43.76 96.05 -17.46
C ALA A 399 44.85 97.04 -17.05
N LYS A 400 45.45 96.91 -15.85
CA LYS A 400 46.61 97.73 -15.44
C LYS A 400 47.82 97.47 -16.35
N VAL A 401 48.11 96.21 -16.65
CA VAL A 401 49.23 95.83 -17.54
C VAL A 401 49.02 96.37 -18.96
N ILE A 402 47.79 96.28 -19.50
CA ILE A 402 47.45 96.83 -20.81
C ILE A 402 47.67 98.35 -20.84
N LYS A 403 47.26 99.09 -19.80
CA LYS A 403 47.49 100.54 -19.71
C LYS A 403 48.99 100.89 -19.78
N LEU A 404 49.84 100.18 -19.06
CA LEU A 404 51.29 100.40 -19.10
C LEU A 404 51.87 100.12 -20.49
N PHE A 405 51.37 99.11 -21.19
CA PHE A 405 51.79 98.80 -22.56
C PHE A 405 51.35 99.88 -23.54
N GLN A 406 50.11 100.38 -23.41
CA GLN A 406 49.59 101.49 -24.20
C GLN A 406 50.40 102.77 -23.97
N GLU A 407 50.74 103.12 -22.74
CA GLU A 407 51.59 104.29 -22.44
C GLU A 407 52.99 104.14 -23.07
N ARG A 408 53.60 102.96 -22.96
CA ARG A 408 54.92 102.71 -23.57
C ARG A 408 54.85 102.83 -25.09
N ASP A 409 53.82 102.30 -25.72
CA ASP A 409 53.64 102.39 -27.16
C ASP A 409 53.31 103.82 -27.59
N LEU A 410 52.54 104.59 -26.80
CA LEU A 410 52.31 106.02 -27.02
C LEU A 410 53.63 106.79 -27.04
N ARG A 411 54.50 106.57 -26.04
CA ARG A 411 55.84 107.18 -25.98
C ARG A 411 56.70 106.84 -27.20
N LYS A 412 56.61 105.60 -27.70
CA LYS A 412 57.31 105.19 -28.93
C LYS A 412 56.75 105.90 -30.17
N VAL A 413 55.44 106.08 -30.24
CA VAL A 413 54.77 106.81 -31.33
C VAL A 413 55.16 108.29 -31.29
N GLU A 414 55.13 108.92 -30.11
CA GLU A 414 55.56 110.31 -29.89
C GLU A 414 57.03 110.51 -30.28
N ALA A 415 57.93 109.60 -29.89
CA ALA A 415 59.33 109.64 -30.28
C ALA A 415 59.53 109.55 -31.79
N LYS A 416 58.78 108.67 -32.48
CA LYS A 416 58.80 108.58 -33.95
C LYS A 416 58.26 109.84 -34.63
N LEU A 417 57.22 110.47 -34.06
CA LEU A 417 56.69 111.73 -34.54
C LEU A 417 57.73 112.85 -34.43
N HIS A 418 58.42 112.95 -33.29
CA HIS A 418 59.51 113.89 -33.09
C HIS A 418 60.69 113.64 -34.05
N GLU A 419 61.08 112.39 -34.26
CA GLU A 419 62.11 112.04 -35.25
C GLU A 419 61.70 112.47 -36.67
N LYS A 420 60.43 112.25 -37.04
CA LYS A 420 59.89 112.69 -38.33
C LYS A 420 59.95 114.21 -38.47
N HIS A 421 59.53 114.96 -37.44
CA HIS A 421 59.60 116.42 -37.45
C HIS A 421 61.05 116.93 -37.57
N LEU A 422 61.99 116.26 -36.91
CA LEU A 422 63.41 116.62 -37.01
C LEU A 422 63.95 116.39 -38.43
N ARG A 423 63.56 115.27 -39.07
CA ARG A 423 63.92 114.99 -40.48
C ARG A 423 63.29 115.99 -41.44
N GLU A 424 62.02 116.35 -41.24
CA GLU A 424 61.35 117.39 -42.03
C GLU A 424 62.08 118.73 -41.90
N LYS A 425 62.48 119.12 -40.68
CA LYS A 425 63.25 120.34 -40.45
C LYS A 425 64.65 120.29 -41.06
N GLU A 426 65.34 119.14 -41.02
CA GLU A 426 66.61 118.95 -41.72
C GLU A 426 66.45 119.06 -43.25
N GLU A 427 65.33 118.59 -43.79
CA GLU A 427 64.99 118.74 -45.21
C GLU A 427 64.67 120.19 -45.58
N GLU A 428 63.93 120.91 -44.74
CA GLU A 428 63.70 122.35 -44.87
C GLU A 428 65.02 123.13 -44.83
N ASP A 429 65.90 122.86 -43.86
CA ASP A 429 67.23 123.49 -43.77
C ASP A 429 68.11 123.17 -44.99
N ARG A 430 68.00 121.96 -45.56
CA ARG A 430 68.66 121.61 -46.84
C ARG A 430 68.09 122.43 -47.99
N GLN A 431 66.77 122.60 -48.05
CA GLN A 431 66.11 123.41 -49.07
C GLN A 431 66.48 124.89 -48.94
N GLU A 432 66.56 125.44 -47.72
CA GLU A 432 67.01 126.82 -47.48
C GLU A 432 68.48 127.05 -47.82
N LYS A 433 69.36 126.07 -47.59
CA LYS A 433 70.76 126.12 -48.05
C LYS A 433 70.86 126.11 -49.58
N ILE A 434 69.99 125.37 -50.27
CA ILE A 434 69.91 125.37 -51.74
C ILE A 434 69.39 126.72 -52.23
N ALA A 435 68.34 127.26 -51.61
CA ALA A 435 67.76 128.56 -51.95
C ALA A 435 68.74 129.72 -51.73
N SER A 436 69.52 129.70 -50.64
CA SER A 436 70.55 130.71 -50.35
C SER A 436 71.69 130.67 -51.37
N LYS A 437 72.16 129.47 -51.76
CA LYS A 437 73.16 129.29 -52.83
C LYS A 437 72.66 129.71 -54.21
N LEU A 438 71.35 129.66 -54.46
CA LEU A 438 70.75 130.16 -55.69
C LEU A 438 70.62 131.70 -55.70
N LYS A 439 70.28 132.32 -54.56
CA LYS A 439 70.17 133.79 -54.43
C LYS A 439 71.52 134.51 -54.53
N GLU A 440 72.62 133.86 -54.15
CA GLU A 440 73.98 134.43 -54.20
C GLU A 440 74.59 134.45 -55.62
N LYS A 441 74.04 133.70 -56.59
CA LYS A 441 74.61 133.53 -57.93
C LYS A 441 73.87 134.23 -59.08
N VAL A 442 72.99 135.19 -58.80
CA VAL A 442 72.21 135.91 -59.85
C VAL A 442 72.50 137.42 -59.87
N ASN A 443 73.77 137.80 -59.70
CA ASN A 443 74.28 139.10 -60.14
C ASN A 443 75.78 138.99 -60.46
N GLU A 444 76.12 138.66 -61.71
CA GLU A 444 77.17 139.34 -62.48
C GLU A 444 77.30 138.77 -63.91
N HIS A 445 77.69 139.66 -64.81
CA HIS A 445 77.57 139.64 -66.25
C HIS A 445 78.87 139.14 -66.91
N ILE A 446 78.83 138.08 -67.75
CA ILE A 446 79.91 137.82 -68.73
C ILE A 446 79.38 137.27 -70.06
N SER A 447 79.58 138.11 -71.08
CA SER A 447 80.03 137.88 -72.46
C SER A 447 80.01 136.48 -73.07
N ARG A 448 79.43 136.42 -74.28
CA ARG A 448 79.17 135.25 -75.12
C ARG A 448 80.37 135.00 -76.05
N ASP A 449 81.21 134.03 -75.70
CA ASP A 449 82.33 133.56 -76.53
C ASP A 449 81.83 132.72 -77.74
N PRO A 450 82.05 133.17 -78.99
CA PRO A 450 81.59 132.50 -80.22
C PRO A 450 82.24 131.14 -80.52
N SER A 451 83.26 130.72 -79.78
CA SER A 451 84.05 129.51 -80.09
C SER A 451 83.46 128.20 -79.52
N ARG A 452 82.31 128.27 -78.84
CA ARG A 452 81.73 127.12 -78.11
C ARG A 452 81.01 126.11 -79.01
N LEU A 453 80.61 126.50 -80.22
CA LEU A 453 79.80 125.64 -81.10
C LEU A 453 80.59 124.47 -81.74
N ILE A 454 81.92 124.45 -81.64
CA ILE A 454 82.78 123.50 -82.37
C ILE A 454 83.57 122.57 -81.42
N ARG A 455 83.22 122.50 -80.13
CA ARG A 455 83.89 121.63 -79.14
C ARG A 455 82.97 120.49 -78.65
N PRO A 456 83.40 119.21 -78.77
CA PRO A 456 82.63 118.06 -78.29
C PRO A 456 82.40 118.07 -76.77
N THR A 457 81.20 117.66 -76.34
CA THR A 457 80.74 117.62 -74.94
C THR A 457 81.50 116.57 -74.12
N LYS A 458 81.68 116.76 -72.80
CA LYS A 458 82.34 115.78 -71.91
C LYS A 458 81.76 114.36 -72.00
N GLY A 459 80.44 114.24 -72.19
CA GLY A 459 79.78 112.94 -72.43
C GLY A 459 80.10 112.30 -73.79
N TRP A 460 80.56 113.08 -74.76
CA TRP A 460 81.10 112.62 -76.05
C TRP A 460 82.58 112.21 -75.92
N GLN A 461 83.35 112.90 -75.07
CA GLN A 461 84.73 112.51 -74.72
C GLN A 461 84.81 111.21 -73.91
N GLU A 462 83.80 110.90 -73.08
CA GLU A 462 83.70 109.59 -72.39
C GLU A 462 83.16 108.46 -73.28
N ARG A 463 82.47 108.77 -74.38
CA ARG A 463 82.00 107.77 -75.36
C ARG A 463 83.01 107.44 -76.47
N MET A 464 84.04 108.28 -76.67
CA MET A 464 85.08 108.11 -77.71
C MET A 464 86.38 107.48 -77.18
N LYS A 465 86.46 107.12 -75.90
CA LYS A 465 87.59 106.34 -75.34
C LYS A 465 87.29 104.84 -75.49
N HIS A 466 87.94 104.21 -76.46
CA HIS A 466 88.03 102.75 -76.61
C HIS A 466 89.17 102.16 -75.75
N ILE A 467 89.09 100.83 -75.51
CA ILE A 467 89.97 99.90 -74.75
C ILE A 467 89.46 99.70 -73.30
N GLY A 468 89.19 98.51 -72.75
CA GLY A 468 89.52 97.11 -73.05
C GLY A 468 89.04 96.21 -71.87
N PRO A 469 89.34 94.89 -71.83
CA PRO A 469 88.47 93.87 -71.23
C PRO A 469 88.76 93.48 -69.77
N SER A 470 87.75 92.82 -69.16
CA SER A 470 87.83 91.91 -68.00
C SER A 470 87.97 92.52 -66.61
N GLY A 471 87.18 92.00 -65.65
CA GLY A 471 87.45 92.21 -64.23
C GLY A 471 86.31 92.07 -63.22
N ASN A 472 85.62 90.92 -63.19
CA ASN A 472 85.19 90.19 -61.98
C ASN A 472 84.56 90.92 -60.77
N GLY A 473 83.22 90.79 -60.67
CA GLY A 473 82.47 90.27 -59.49
C GLY A 473 82.48 91.03 -58.14
N PRO A 474 81.76 90.54 -57.10
CA PRO A 474 80.85 89.38 -57.03
C PRO A 474 79.37 89.78 -56.74
N LEU A 475 78.33 89.11 -57.25
CA LEU A 475 77.82 87.74 -57.06
C LEU A 475 77.15 87.47 -55.68
N LEU A 476 75.82 87.33 -55.73
CA LEU A 476 74.91 86.48 -54.94
C LEU A 476 74.98 86.46 -53.40
N GLN A 477 73.87 86.87 -52.77
CA GLN A 477 73.23 86.04 -51.75
C GLN A 477 71.70 86.25 -51.72
N MET A 478 70.97 85.37 -52.41
CA MET A 478 69.53 85.19 -52.19
C MET A 478 69.34 84.34 -50.93
N PHE A 479 68.72 84.91 -49.89
CA PHE A 479 68.26 84.11 -48.74
C PHE A 479 66.89 83.51 -49.04
N HIS A 480 66.78 82.18 -48.96
CA HIS A 480 65.50 81.47 -49.00
C HIS A 480 64.66 81.84 -47.78
N LYS A 481 63.35 82.06 -47.99
CA LYS A 481 62.40 82.33 -46.90
C LYS A 481 62.37 81.16 -45.92
N ALA A 482 62.60 81.43 -44.64
CA ALA A 482 62.35 80.47 -43.57
C ALA A 482 60.85 80.10 -43.55
N VAL A 483 60.55 78.81 -43.47
CA VAL A 483 59.19 78.30 -43.31
C VAL A 483 58.71 78.65 -41.90
N PRO A 484 57.61 79.42 -41.74
CA PRO A 484 57.08 79.75 -40.42
C PRO A 484 56.64 78.50 -39.66
N THR A 485 56.86 78.48 -38.34
CA THR A 485 56.61 77.34 -37.44
C THR A 485 55.18 76.80 -37.46
N TRP A 486 54.19 77.60 -37.87
CA TRP A 486 52.79 77.16 -38.02
C TRP A 486 52.51 76.34 -39.30
N ARG A 487 53.53 76.08 -40.14
CA ARG A 487 53.47 75.14 -41.28
C ARG A 487 54.30 73.87 -41.06
N GLN A 488 54.72 73.56 -39.84
CA GLN A 488 55.24 72.25 -39.49
C GLN A 488 54.07 71.31 -39.16
N GLY A 489 53.75 70.36 -40.05
CA GLY A 489 52.74 69.33 -39.79
C GLY A 489 51.52 69.30 -40.73
N LEU A 490 51.60 69.91 -41.91
CA LEU A 490 50.70 69.65 -43.04
C LEU A 490 51.44 68.92 -44.15
#